data_AF-A0A353WZU9-F1
#
_entry.id   AF-A0A353WZU9-F1
#
_cell.length_a   1.000
_cell.length_b   1.000
_cell.length_c   1.000
_cell.angle_alpha   90.00
_cell.angle_beta   90.00
_cell.angle_gamma   90.00
#
_symmetry.space_group_name_H-M   'P 1'
#
loop_
_entity.id
_entity.type
_entity.pdbx_description
1 polymer ?
#
loop_
_entity_poly.entity_id
_entity_poly.type
_entity_poly.pdbx_seq_one_letter_code
_entity_poly.pdbx_strand_id
1 'polypeptide(L)'
;MKSAITLLFLLVSSFFGFAQQVKPGYQIVDDMALYRVEYETDDNIFVPAGEQDLHKKHFLIPLKRFSKMRLWMLAPGRSSLLIDGQFIEYYPSKSKVTLNIDSLYLALERDTLSLTLYHESDGLADFEGYIINPGIKEASKYDFFEVQKRPENEMRNYFLIMLILMVTIFSIIYKAYPRTFNAMFRRVLAIRVLSGEEITKSASLTAAQWYMVLMHSAVLSFLIMLLYQNGILHISLHWIQGWQAIWQWMALTVFVLIFYTIKYLLIQYISVLFDIRQAIRLFFYEYFRLAFLFFGLLFSLLIVFYVAEWNVFYTIIQISAAVVVAFFIFRFIFLYLKLRNYTSFKNLHLFSYLCSTEIIPSLIVIKYFFF
;
A
#
# COMPACT_ATOMS: atom_id res chain seq x y z
N MET A 1 -10.40 -29.62 -0.02
CA MET A 1 -9.19 -29.65 0.82
C MET A 1 -7.91 -29.44 0.02
N LYS A 2 -7.70 -30.17 -1.09
CA LYS A 2 -6.51 -29.98 -1.95
C LYS A 2 -6.38 -28.57 -2.56
N SER A 3 -7.48 -27.88 -2.91
CA SER A 3 -7.43 -26.54 -3.52
C SER A 3 -7.06 -25.39 -2.55
N ALA A 4 -7.51 -25.46 -1.29
CA ALA A 4 -7.16 -24.47 -0.27
C ALA A 4 -5.69 -24.59 0.16
N ILE A 5 -5.18 -25.83 0.21
CA ILE A 5 -3.76 -26.11 0.47
C ILE A 5 -2.90 -25.67 -0.71
N THR A 6 -3.35 -25.82 -1.96
CA THR A 6 -2.62 -25.30 -3.12
C THR A 6 -2.65 -23.78 -3.22
N LEU A 7 -3.74 -23.11 -2.81
CA LEU A 7 -3.79 -21.65 -2.72
C LEU A 7 -2.87 -21.11 -1.61
N LEU A 8 -2.83 -21.79 -0.45
CA LEU A 8 -1.88 -21.49 0.62
C LEU A 8 -0.44 -21.77 0.18
N PHE A 9 -0.20 -22.86 -0.54
CA PHE A 9 1.12 -23.23 -1.06
C PHE A 9 1.58 -22.29 -2.19
N LEU A 10 0.66 -21.78 -3.03
CA LEU A 10 0.96 -20.78 -4.05
C LEU A 10 1.24 -19.39 -3.44
N LEU A 11 0.54 -19.04 -2.36
CA LEU A 11 0.85 -17.85 -1.56
C LEU A 11 2.21 -17.99 -0.89
N VAL A 12 2.51 -19.14 -0.27
CA VAL A 12 3.81 -19.40 0.37
C VAL A 12 4.96 -19.53 -0.66
N SER A 13 4.72 -20.08 -1.84
CA SER A 13 5.74 -20.15 -2.90
C SER A 13 6.03 -18.81 -3.55
N SER A 14 5.07 -17.89 -3.57
CA SER A 14 5.30 -16.49 -3.97
C SER A 14 6.07 -15.68 -2.91
N PHE A 15 6.12 -16.14 -1.65
CA PHE A 15 7.02 -15.58 -0.63
C PHE A 15 8.50 -15.97 -0.81
N PHE A 16 8.80 -17.10 -1.45
CA PHE A 16 10.19 -17.57 -1.68
C PHE A 16 10.77 -17.20 -3.05
N GLY A 17 9.95 -16.62 -3.94
CA GLY A 17 10.30 -16.42 -5.36
C GLY A 17 10.78 -15.02 -5.75
N PHE A 18 10.97 -14.07 -4.82
CA PHE A 18 11.50 -12.76 -5.17
C PHE A 18 13.02 -12.74 -5.03
N ALA A 19 13.69 -13.05 -6.14
CA ALA A 19 15.04 -12.60 -6.42
C ALA A 19 15.01 -11.06 -6.41
N GLN A 20 15.30 -10.50 -5.23
CA GLN A 20 15.46 -9.09 -5.04
C GLN A 20 16.63 -8.63 -5.92
N GLN A 21 16.40 -7.62 -6.75
CA GLN A 21 17.45 -6.92 -7.49
C GLN A 21 18.55 -6.55 -6.50
N VAL A 22 19.69 -7.23 -6.61
CA VAL A 22 20.87 -7.01 -5.78
C VAL A 22 21.33 -5.58 -6.03
N LYS A 23 21.00 -4.68 -5.10
CA LYS A 23 21.69 -3.39 -4.98
C LYS A 23 23.17 -3.71 -4.75
N PRO A 24 24.12 -3.06 -5.45
CA PRO A 24 25.53 -3.25 -5.16
C PRO A 24 25.77 -2.85 -3.70
N GLY A 25 26.08 -3.84 -2.85
CA GLY A 25 26.48 -3.61 -1.47
C GLY A 25 27.83 -2.92 -1.46
N TYR A 26 27.92 -1.78 -0.79
CA TYR A 26 29.18 -1.10 -0.50
C TYR A 26 29.44 -1.25 0.99
N GLN A 27 30.66 -1.60 1.37
CA GLN A 27 31.08 -1.53 2.77
C GLN A 27 31.59 -0.11 3.04
N ILE A 28 30.98 0.58 4.00
CA ILE A 28 31.49 1.85 4.53
C ILE A 28 32.76 1.51 5.31
N VAL A 29 33.90 1.97 4.82
CA VAL A 29 35.21 1.76 5.44
C VAL A 29 35.50 2.86 6.44
N ASP A 30 35.11 4.09 6.13
CA ASP A 30 35.39 5.24 6.98
C ASP A 30 34.37 6.37 6.74
N ASP A 31 34.15 7.18 7.78
CA ASP A 31 33.28 8.36 7.72
C ASP A 31 34.12 9.59 7.38
N MET A 32 33.67 10.37 6.38
CA MET A 32 34.36 11.59 5.97
C MET A 32 34.33 12.67 7.05
N ALA A 33 33.39 12.61 8.01
CA ALA A 33 33.30 13.54 9.12
C ALA A 33 34.59 13.58 9.97
N LEU A 34 35.32 12.46 10.05
CA LEU A 34 36.58 12.37 10.80
C LEU A 34 37.74 13.15 10.15
N TYR A 35 37.61 13.51 8.87
CA TYR A 35 38.62 14.23 8.08
C TYR A 35 38.28 15.72 7.92
N ARG A 36 37.30 16.22 8.67
CA ARG A 36 36.88 17.62 8.61
C ARG A 36 37.97 18.52 9.20
N VAL A 37 38.32 19.56 8.45
CA VAL A 37 39.22 20.62 8.90
C VAL A 37 38.56 21.97 8.68
N GLU A 38 38.97 22.96 9.46
CA GLU A 38 38.66 24.37 9.21
C GLU A 38 39.91 25.06 8.67
N TYR A 39 39.71 25.92 7.69
CA TYR A 39 40.78 26.72 7.11
C TYR A 39 40.84 28.05 7.87
N GLU A 40 41.89 28.26 8.66
CA GLU A 40 42.06 29.50 9.40
C GLU A 40 42.79 30.52 8.51
N THR A 41 42.09 31.60 8.16
CA THR A 41 42.54 32.60 7.17
C THR A 41 43.74 33.42 7.67
N ASP A 42 43.90 33.54 8.99
CA ASP A 42 44.93 34.37 9.61
C ASP A 42 46.33 33.73 9.55
N ASP A 43 46.41 32.40 9.65
CA ASP A 43 47.68 31.67 9.66
C ASP A 43 47.94 30.79 8.41
N ASN A 44 46.97 30.69 7.46
CA ASN A 44 47.03 29.76 6.32
C ASN A 44 47.25 28.28 6.74
N ILE A 45 46.72 27.89 7.90
CA ILE A 45 46.85 26.54 8.45
C ILE A 45 45.48 25.86 8.49
N PHE A 46 45.46 24.55 8.20
CA PHE A 46 44.30 23.71 8.43
C PHE A 46 44.29 23.21 9.87
N VAL A 47 43.26 23.57 10.62
CA VAL A 47 43.09 23.20 12.04
C VAL A 47 41.94 22.19 12.13
N PRO A 48 41.99 21.17 13.02
CA PRO A 48 40.85 20.28 13.25
C PRO A 48 39.60 21.11 13.59
N ALA A 49 38.51 20.84 12.87
CA ALA A 49 37.34 21.71 12.85
C ALA A 49 36.67 21.84 14.24
N GLY A 50 36.36 23.08 14.62
CA GLY A 50 35.41 23.40 15.68
C GLY A 50 33.96 23.44 15.17
N GLU A 51 33.02 23.78 16.05
CA GLU A 51 31.66 24.14 15.65
C GLU A 51 31.64 25.61 15.22
N GLN A 52 31.78 25.97 13.93
CA GLN A 52 31.17 27.23 13.48
C GLN A 52 30.96 27.61 11.99
N ASP A 53 31.34 26.84 10.96
CA ASP A 53 30.95 27.24 9.58
C ASP A 53 29.84 26.36 8.97
N LEU A 54 28.67 26.96 8.70
CA LEU A 54 27.47 26.33 8.14
C LEU A 54 27.40 26.40 6.60
N HIS A 55 28.22 27.26 5.98
CA HIS A 55 28.20 27.48 4.53
C HIS A 55 29.29 26.71 3.78
N LYS A 56 30.32 26.25 4.50
CA LYS A 56 31.47 25.54 3.94
C LYS A 56 31.88 24.37 4.81
N LYS A 57 32.14 23.22 4.18
CA LYS A 57 32.80 22.08 4.82
C LYS A 57 34.04 21.70 4.03
N HIS A 58 35.20 21.72 4.69
CA HIS A 58 36.49 21.31 4.14
C HIS A 58 36.89 19.95 4.72
N PHE A 59 37.43 19.09 3.85
CA PHE A 59 37.88 17.75 4.19
C PHE A 59 39.28 17.51 3.64
N LEU A 60 40.19 16.99 4.46
CA LEU A 60 41.53 16.58 4.05
C LEU A 60 41.66 15.07 4.08
N ILE A 61 41.61 14.44 2.91
CA ILE A 61 41.49 12.99 2.78
C ILE A 61 42.84 12.41 2.33
N PRO A 62 43.46 11.50 3.12
CA PRO A 62 44.70 10.85 2.72
C PRO A 62 44.44 9.77 1.65
N LEU A 63 44.74 10.08 0.37
CA LEU A 63 44.45 9.23 -0.78
C LEU A 63 45.18 7.88 -0.72
N LYS A 64 46.42 7.87 -0.25
CA LYS A 64 47.25 6.66 -0.16
C LYS A 64 46.68 5.61 0.80
N ARG A 65 45.99 6.06 1.86
CA ARG A 65 45.34 5.18 2.85
C ARG A 65 44.12 4.46 2.27
N PHE A 66 43.48 5.07 1.27
CA PHE A 66 42.21 4.61 0.69
C PHE A 66 42.33 4.17 -0.76
N SER A 67 43.52 3.71 -1.18
CA SER A 67 43.73 3.15 -2.52
C SER A 67 42.71 2.04 -2.83
N LYS A 68 42.19 2.01 -4.07
CA LYS A 68 41.13 1.11 -4.56
C LYS A 68 39.74 1.33 -3.98
N MET A 69 39.52 2.39 -3.21
CA MET A 69 38.21 2.75 -2.66
C MET A 69 37.54 3.86 -3.50
N ARG A 70 36.26 4.11 -3.22
CA ARG A 70 35.52 5.23 -3.80
C ARG A 70 35.05 6.15 -2.70
N LEU A 71 35.05 7.45 -2.99
CA LEU A 71 34.41 8.44 -2.15
C LEU A 71 32.95 8.55 -2.57
N TRP A 72 32.05 8.36 -1.63
CA TRP A 72 30.61 8.51 -1.82
C TRP A 72 30.13 9.68 -0.97
N MET A 73 29.40 10.61 -1.57
CA MET A 73 28.85 11.73 -0.84
C MET A 73 27.48 12.12 -1.38
N LEU A 74 26.63 12.62 -0.48
CA LEU A 74 25.32 13.16 -0.81
C LEU A 74 25.41 14.68 -0.86
N ALA A 75 25.52 15.23 -2.06
CA ALA A 75 25.59 16.67 -2.25
C ALA A 75 24.17 17.27 -2.06
N PRO A 76 23.97 18.20 -1.11
CA PRO A 76 22.71 18.93 -1.00
C PRO A 76 22.50 19.79 -2.25
N GLY A 77 21.23 20.01 -2.64
CA GLY A 77 20.95 20.84 -3.82
C GLY A 77 21.34 22.30 -3.56
N ARG A 78 21.84 23.01 -4.58
CA ARG A 78 22.51 24.32 -4.50
C ARG A 78 23.86 24.28 -3.80
N SER A 79 24.61 23.18 -3.99
CA SER A 79 26.01 23.09 -3.56
C SER A 79 26.97 23.10 -4.74
N SER A 80 28.17 23.61 -4.51
CA SER A 80 29.30 23.48 -5.41
C SER A 80 30.39 22.64 -4.76
N LEU A 81 30.95 21.72 -5.55
CA LEU A 81 32.07 20.88 -5.15
C LEU A 81 33.35 21.49 -5.70
N LEU A 82 34.31 21.73 -4.81
CA LEU A 82 35.65 22.16 -5.15
C LEU A 82 36.66 21.11 -4.70
N ILE A 83 37.63 20.84 -5.56
CA ILE A 83 38.76 19.96 -5.27
C ILE A 83 40.03 20.82 -5.37
N ASP A 84 40.84 20.83 -4.31
CA ASP A 84 42.04 21.67 -4.19
C ASP A 84 41.79 23.15 -4.53
N GLY A 85 40.61 23.65 -4.15
CA GLY A 85 40.19 25.04 -4.40
C GLY A 85 39.74 25.33 -5.83
N GLN A 86 39.77 24.33 -6.73
CA GLN A 86 39.24 24.45 -8.08
C GLN A 86 37.78 23.99 -8.15
N PHE A 87 36.94 24.78 -8.80
CA PHE A 87 35.54 24.43 -9.04
C PHE A 87 35.44 23.24 -10.00
N ILE A 88 34.74 22.19 -9.58
CA ILE A 88 34.52 20.99 -10.41
C ILE A 88 33.11 20.99 -10.97
N GLU A 89 32.10 21.08 -10.10
CA GLU A 89 30.72 20.90 -10.50
C GLU A 89 29.75 21.61 -9.54
N TYR A 90 28.61 22.07 -10.08
CA TYR A 90 27.51 22.65 -9.32
C TYR A 90 26.29 21.72 -9.38
N TYR A 91 25.72 21.43 -8.22
CA TYR A 91 24.58 20.54 -8.09
C TYR A 91 23.29 21.33 -7.82
N PRO A 92 22.41 21.52 -8.82
CA PRO A 92 21.18 22.30 -8.65
C PRO A 92 20.14 21.60 -7.76
N SER A 93 20.22 20.27 -7.62
CA SER A 93 19.35 19.44 -6.79
C SER A 93 20.16 18.40 -6.03
N LYS A 94 19.55 17.78 -5.00
CA LYS A 94 20.22 16.78 -4.16
C LYS A 94 20.70 15.60 -5.02
N SER A 95 22.00 15.40 -5.12
CA SER A 95 22.62 14.42 -6.01
C SER A 95 23.57 13.49 -5.25
N LYS A 96 23.72 12.27 -5.76
CA LYS A 96 24.70 11.31 -5.25
C LYS A 96 25.96 11.44 -6.08
N VAL A 97 27.07 11.71 -5.43
CA VAL A 97 28.37 11.88 -6.08
C VAL A 97 29.26 10.72 -5.67
N THR A 98 29.83 10.04 -6.65
CA THR A 98 30.81 8.98 -6.43
C THR A 98 32.09 9.28 -7.18
N LEU A 99 33.18 9.47 -6.45
CA LEU A 99 34.51 9.72 -7.02
C LEU A 99 35.39 8.50 -6.82
N ASN A 100 36.17 8.14 -7.83
CA ASN A 100 37.15 7.07 -7.73
C ASN A 100 38.47 7.63 -7.18
N ILE A 101 38.93 7.11 -6.03
CA ILE A 101 40.13 7.62 -5.34
C ILE A 101 41.38 7.34 -6.18
N ASP A 102 41.44 6.23 -6.90
CA ASP A 102 42.60 5.91 -7.74
C ASP A 102 42.73 6.88 -8.93
N SER A 103 41.59 7.29 -9.51
CA SER A 103 41.58 8.27 -10.60
C SER A 103 41.98 9.65 -10.10
N LEU A 104 41.58 10.02 -8.88
CA LEU A 104 41.97 11.28 -8.24
C LEU A 104 43.46 11.30 -7.87
N TYR A 105 43.99 10.19 -7.35
CA TYR A 105 45.42 10.05 -7.04
C TYR A 105 46.30 10.19 -8.29
N LEU A 106 45.90 9.53 -9.39
CA LEU A 106 46.61 9.64 -10.68
C LEU A 106 46.53 11.04 -11.29
N ALA A 107 45.44 11.77 -11.08
CA ALA A 107 45.26 13.11 -11.65
C ALA A 107 45.96 14.21 -10.85
N LEU A 108 46.07 14.05 -9.52
CA LEU A 108 46.60 15.08 -8.61
C LEU A 108 48.06 14.84 -8.22
N GLU A 109 48.60 13.62 -8.36
CA GLU A 109 49.96 13.20 -7.96
C GLU A 109 50.31 13.59 -6.50
N ARG A 110 49.30 13.64 -5.61
CA ARG A 110 49.43 14.07 -4.22
C ARG A 110 48.92 12.99 -3.27
N ASP A 111 49.47 12.96 -2.07
CA ASP A 111 49.08 11.99 -1.04
C ASP A 111 47.81 12.39 -0.26
N THR A 112 47.41 13.66 -0.35
CA THR A 112 46.22 14.23 0.32
C THR A 112 45.36 15.02 -0.65
N LEU A 113 44.04 14.89 -0.52
CA LEU A 113 43.03 15.61 -1.29
C LEU A 113 42.33 16.66 -0.41
N SER A 114 42.30 17.92 -0.83
CA SER A 114 41.42 18.94 -0.25
C SER A 114 40.08 18.91 -0.98
N LEU A 115 39.02 18.54 -0.27
CA LEU A 115 37.66 18.56 -0.78
C LEU A 115 36.87 19.63 -0.03
N THR A 116 36.30 20.57 -0.77
CA THR A 116 35.48 21.64 -0.21
C THR A 116 34.08 21.58 -0.79
N LEU A 117 33.09 21.52 0.08
CA LEU A 117 31.70 21.62 -0.29
C LEU A 117 31.17 22.97 0.17
N TYR A 118 30.74 23.79 -0.78
CA TYR A 118 30.13 25.09 -0.53
C TYR A 118 28.63 25.01 -0.79
N HIS A 119 27.83 25.64 0.07
CA HIS A 119 26.38 25.72 -0.09
C HIS A 119 25.89 27.14 0.17
N GLU A 120 24.94 27.59 -0.64
CA GLU A 120 24.47 28.99 -0.63
C GLU A 120 23.69 29.36 0.65
N SER A 121 23.17 28.38 1.39
CA SER A 121 22.46 28.56 2.68
C SER A 121 22.91 27.53 3.74
N ASP A 122 22.28 27.47 4.92
CA ASP A 122 22.64 26.57 6.04
C ASP A 122 22.37 25.06 5.81
N GLY A 123 22.28 24.62 4.56
CA GLY A 123 21.89 23.26 4.17
C GLY A 123 22.97 22.19 4.31
N LEU A 124 24.14 22.51 4.88
CA LEU A 124 25.24 21.55 5.05
C LEU A 124 25.19 20.78 6.36
N ALA A 125 24.25 21.07 7.27
CA ALA A 125 24.10 20.35 8.54
C ALA A 125 23.97 18.83 8.33
N ASP A 126 23.14 18.41 7.36
CA ASP A 126 22.83 17.00 7.06
C ASP A 126 23.72 16.38 5.97
N PHE A 127 24.97 16.84 5.85
CA PHE A 127 25.91 16.26 4.88
C PHE A 127 26.36 14.86 5.30
N GLU A 128 26.13 13.87 4.43
CA GLU A 128 26.58 12.49 4.58
C GLU A 128 27.67 12.18 3.53
N GLY A 129 28.85 11.77 3.99
CA GLY A 129 29.98 11.39 3.14
C GLY A 129 30.72 10.18 3.71
N TYR A 130 30.97 9.18 2.88
CA TYR A 130 31.59 7.91 3.26
C TYR A 130 32.66 7.49 2.27
N ILE A 131 33.70 6.83 2.78
CA ILE A 131 34.67 6.13 1.95
C ILE A 131 34.22 4.68 1.85
N ILE A 132 33.97 4.21 0.63
CA ILE A 132 33.37 2.91 0.36
C ILE A 132 34.32 1.98 -0.41
N ASN A 133 34.35 0.70 -0.04
CA ASN A 133 35.11 -0.32 -0.77
C ASN A 133 34.19 -1.01 -1.80
N PRO A 134 34.48 -0.90 -3.12
CA PRO A 134 33.70 -1.57 -4.17
C PRO A 134 33.98 -3.07 -4.30
N GLY A 135 34.95 -3.63 -3.56
CA GLY A 135 35.53 -4.95 -3.82
C GLY A 135 35.16 -6.09 -2.87
N ILE A 136 34.41 -5.86 -1.78
CA ILE A 136 34.09 -6.91 -0.81
C ILE A 136 32.61 -7.30 -0.94
N LYS A 137 32.36 -8.36 -1.72
CA LYS A 137 31.17 -9.20 -1.52
C LYS A 137 31.49 -10.11 -0.34
N GLU A 138 31.18 -9.68 0.87
CA GLU A 138 31.40 -10.52 2.04
C GLU A 138 30.33 -11.62 2.09
N ALA A 139 30.72 -12.79 1.58
CA ALA A 139 30.21 -14.05 2.08
C ALA A 139 30.83 -14.28 3.48
N SER A 140 30.11 -13.78 4.49
CA SER A 140 30.13 -14.11 5.93
C SER A 140 31.26 -15.00 6.48
N LYS A 141 31.96 -14.51 7.52
CA LYS A 141 32.53 -15.38 8.56
C LYS A 141 32.41 -14.71 9.94
N TYR A 142 31.48 -15.22 10.74
CA TYR A 142 31.16 -14.87 12.13
C TYR A 142 30.46 -13.54 12.38
N ASP A 143 29.22 -13.42 11.90
CA ASP A 143 28.09 -13.03 12.75
C ASP A 143 26.82 -13.64 12.16
N PHE A 144 26.41 -14.77 12.72
CA PHE A 144 25.09 -15.33 12.40
C PHE A 144 24.07 -14.37 13.01
N PHE A 145 23.38 -13.63 12.13
CA PHE A 145 22.35 -12.63 12.41
C PHE A 145 22.84 -11.23 12.78
N GLU A 146 23.54 -10.55 11.87
CA GLU A 146 23.32 -9.10 11.76
C GLU A 146 21.90 -8.92 11.21
N VAL A 147 20.94 -8.85 12.13
CA VAL A 147 19.54 -8.53 11.86
C VAL A 147 19.55 -7.13 11.27
N GLN A 148 19.67 -7.02 9.94
CA GLN A 148 19.23 -5.83 9.24
C GLN A 148 17.78 -5.65 9.64
N LYS A 149 17.54 -4.70 10.54
CA LYS A 149 16.21 -4.30 10.96
C LYS A 149 15.52 -3.84 9.69
N ARG A 150 14.68 -4.71 9.10
CA ARG A 150 13.83 -4.40 7.96
C ARG A 150 13.26 -3.02 8.27
N PRO A 151 13.36 -2.01 7.39
CA PRO A 151 12.75 -0.72 7.66
C PRO A 151 11.31 -1.01 8.04
N GLU A 152 11.01 -0.78 9.32
CA GLU A 152 9.76 -1.16 9.94
C GLU A 152 8.74 -0.21 9.35
N ASN A 153 8.19 -0.60 8.21
CA ASN A 153 6.95 -0.02 7.76
C ASN A 153 5.89 -0.65 8.67
N GLU A 154 5.80 -0.17 9.91
CA GLU A 154 4.96 -0.75 10.97
C GLU A 154 3.54 -0.98 10.45
N MET A 155 3.04 -0.02 9.65
CA MET A 155 1.76 -0.07 8.96
C MET A 155 1.60 -1.31 8.07
N ARG A 156 2.61 -1.67 7.26
CA ARG A 156 2.58 -2.87 6.40
C ARG A 156 2.47 -4.15 7.23
N ASN A 157 3.17 -4.22 8.36
CA ASN A 157 3.10 -5.38 9.25
C ASN A 157 1.69 -5.54 9.84
N TYR A 158 1.01 -4.45 10.21
CA TYR A 158 -0.38 -4.52 10.68
C TYR A 158 -1.34 -4.97 9.57
N PHE A 159 -1.22 -4.47 8.34
CA PHE A 159 -2.04 -4.93 7.23
C PHE A 159 -1.86 -6.43 6.95
N LEU A 160 -0.63 -6.93 7.05
CA LEU A 160 -0.35 -8.37 6.92
C LEU A 160 -1.00 -9.19 8.04
N ILE A 161 -0.94 -8.73 9.30
CA ILE A 161 -1.60 -9.40 10.43
C ILE A 161 -3.12 -9.44 10.22
N MET A 162 -3.73 -8.32 9.82
CA MET A 162 -5.16 -8.25 9.49
C MET A 162 -5.50 -9.22 8.36
N LEU A 163 -4.68 -9.29 7.32
CA LEU A 163 -4.88 -10.21 6.21
C LEU A 163 -4.89 -11.67 6.65
N ILE A 164 -3.92 -12.08 7.47
CA ILE A 164 -3.84 -13.44 8.01
C ILE A 164 -5.09 -13.74 8.85
N LEU A 165 -5.51 -12.80 9.69
CA LEU A 165 -6.73 -12.92 10.49
C LEU A 165 -7.97 -13.11 9.60
N MET A 166 -8.12 -12.30 8.55
CA MET A 166 -9.24 -12.37 7.61
C MET A 166 -9.29 -13.69 6.85
N VAL A 167 -8.15 -14.18 6.32
CA VAL A 167 -8.08 -15.47 5.62
C VAL A 167 -8.41 -16.63 6.57
N THR A 168 -7.99 -16.53 7.83
CA THR A 168 -8.30 -17.52 8.87
C THR A 168 -9.81 -17.58 9.14
N ILE A 169 -10.44 -16.42 9.38
CA ILE A 169 -11.89 -16.32 9.59
C ILE A 169 -12.65 -16.86 8.37
N PHE A 170 -12.22 -16.47 7.17
CA PHE A 170 -12.82 -16.95 5.92
C PHE A 170 -12.75 -18.48 5.79
N SER A 171 -11.61 -19.08 6.14
CA SER A 171 -11.42 -20.54 6.10
C SER A 171 -12.32 -21.27 7.08
N ILE A 172 -12.52 -20.70 8.29
CA ILE A 172 -13.44 -21.23 9.29
C ILE A 172 -14.89 -21.18 8.78
N ILE A 173 -15.32 -20.04 8.23
CA ILE A 173 -16.67 -19.87 7.69
C ILE A 173 -16.91 -20.81 6.50
N TYR A 174 -15.93 -20.93 5.59
CA TYR A 174 -15.99 -21.84 4.45
C TYR A 174 -16.21 -23.30 4.89
N LYS A 175 -15.49 -23.74 5.94
CA LYS A 175 -15.63 -25.09 6.49
C LYS A 175 -16.95 -25.28 7.22
N ALA A 176 -17.44 -24.26 7.93
CA ALA A 176 -18.70 -24.32 8.67
C ALA A 176 -19.93 -24.34 7.74
N TYR A 177 -19.90 -23.60 6.62
CA TYR A 177 -21.06 -23.42 5.74
C TYR A 177 -20.74 -23.64 4.24
N PRO A 178 -20.23 -24.83 3.85
CA PRO A 178 -19.75 -25.07 2.48
C PRO A 178 -20.87 -25.00 1.43
N ARG A 179 -22.10 -25.37 1.78
CA ARG A 179 -23.27 -25.33 0.86
C ARG A 179 -23.64 -23.90 0.51
N THR A 180 -23.82 -23.04 1.52
CA THR A 180 -24.14 -21.62 1.33
C THR A 180 -23.04 -20.91 0.57
N PHE A 181 -21.77 -21.25 0.87
CA PHE A 181 -20.63 -20.68 0.17
C PHE A 181 -20.65 -21.06 -1.31
N ASN A 182 -20.79 -22.34 -1.66
CA ASN A 182 -20.88 -22.77 -3.05
C ASN A 182 -22.08 -22.14 -3.79
N ALA A 183 -23.19 -21.87 -3.10
CA ALA A 183 -24.33 -21.18 -3.68
C ALA A 183 -24.04 -19.70 -4.05
N MET A 184 -23.12 -19.04 -3.34
CA MET A 184 -22.69 -17.67 -3.65
C MET A 184 -21.86 -17.60 -4.95
N PHE A 185 -21.05 -18.63 -5.24
CA PHE A 185 -20.19 -18.64 -6.43
C PHE A 185 -20.85 -19.28 -7.66
N ARG A 186 -21.93 -20.06 -7.47
CA ARG A 186 -22.58 -20.76 -8.58
C ARG A 186 -23.40 -19.81 -9.45
N ARG A 187 -23.02 -19.70 -10.74
CA ARG A 187 -23.79 -19.00 -11.80
C ARG A 187 -24.18 -17.55 -11.46
N VAL A 188 -23.28 -16.79 -10.83
CA VAL A 188 -23.56 -15.42 -10.38
C VAL A 188 -24.01 -14.47 -11.50
N LEU A 189 -23.48 -14.64 -12.71
CA LEU A 189 -23.83 -13.82 -13.89
C LEU A 189 -25.06 -14.33 -14.65
N ALA A 190 -25.76 -15.36 -14.16
CA ALA A 190 -26.98 -15.82 -14.80
C ALA A 190 -28.11 -14.80 -14.64
N ILE A 191 -28.64 -14.35 -15.78
CA ILE A 191 -29.75 -13.40 -15.87
C ILE A 191 -31.08 -14.05 -15.45
N ARG A 192 -31.22 -15.37 -15.61
CA ARG A 192 -32.40 -16.12 -15.17
C ARG A 192 -32.28 -16.55 -13.72
N VAL A 193 -33.34 -16.29 -12.95
CA VAL A 193 -33.50 -16.76 -11.58
C VAL A 193 -33.89 -18.24 -11.64
N LEU A 194 -33.09 -19.14 -11.07
CA LEU A 194 -33.49 -20.53 -10.93
C LEU A 194 -34.45 -20.66 -9.75
N SER A 195 -35.67 -21.13 -10.04
CA SER A 195 -36.77 -21.36 -9.10
C SER A 195 -36.49 -22.41 -8.00
N GLY A 196 -35.27 -22.95 -7.92
CA GLY A 196 -34.87 -24.02 -7.01
C GLY A 196 -33.85 -23.63 -5.93
N GLU A 197 -33.47 -22.36 -5.82
CA GLU A 197 -32.60 -21.93 -4.70
C GLU A 197 -33.42 -21.89 -3.40
N GLU A 198 -33.13 -22.82 -2.48
CA GLU A 198 -33.72 -22.94 -1.12
C GLU A 198 -33.70 -21.62 -0.32
N ILE A 199 -32.88 -20.67 -0.77
CA ILE A 199 -32.71 -19.30 -0.28
C ILE A 199 -34.01 -18.49 -0.35
N THR A 200 -34.94 -18.83 -1.25
CA THR A 200 -36.24 -18.17 -1.35
C THR A 200 -37.26 -18.64 -0.31
N LYS A 201 -36.98 -19.75 0.40
CA LYS A 201 -37.93 -20.39 1.32
C LYS A 201 -37.84 -19.88 2.77
N SER A 202 -36.71 -19.36 3.23
CA SER A 202 -36.60 -18.80 4.60
C SER A 202 -37.08 -17.36 4.69
N ALA A 203 -37.82 -17.02 5.75
CA ALA A 203 -38.35 -15.68 5.97
C ALA A 203 -37.26 -14.64 6.31
N SER A 204 -36.14 -15.08 6.89
CA SER A 204 -35.03 -14.26 7.34
C SER A 204 -33.69 -14.72 6.72
N LEU A 205 -32.69 -13.84 6.80
CA LEU A 205 -31.31 -14.23 6.55
C LEU A 205 -30.90 -15.32 7.54
N THR A 206 -30.36 -16.41 7.01
CA THR A 206 -29.77 -17.51 7.80
C THR A 206 -28.49 -17.02 8.49
N ALA A 207 -28.10 -17.68 9.59
CA ALA A 207 -26.86 -17.35 10.30
C ALA A 207 -25.64 -17.37 9.37
N ALA A 208 -25.57 -18.33 8.44
CA ALA A 208 -24.53 -18.41 7.41
C ALA A 208 -24.43 -17.14 6.55
N GLN A 209 -25.57 -16.57 6.15
CA GLN A 209 -25.60 -15.33 5.37
C GLN A 209 -25.13 -14.13 6.20
N TRP A 210 -25.51 -14.05 7.47
CA TRP A 210 -25.01 -13.01 8.38
C TRP A 210 -23.49 -13.08 8.57
N TYR A 211 -22.90 -14.27 8.70
CA TYR A 211 -21.44 -14.42 8.75
C TYR A 211 -20.76 -13.98 7.45
N MET A 212 -21.39 -14.20 6.29
CA MET A 212 -20.89 -13.68 5.02
C MET A 212 -20.98 -12.15 4.95
N VAL A 213 -22.08 -11.56 5.42
CA VAL A 213 -22.23 -10.09 5.50
C VAL A 213 -21.17 -9.50 6.43
N LEU A 214 -20.88 -10.14 7.56
CA LEU A 214 -19.80 -9.75 8.47
C LEU A 214 -18.44 -9.80 7.75
N MET A 215 -18.13 -10.90 7.07
CA MET A 215 -16.88 -11.04 6.31
C MET A 215 -16.75 -9.98 5.21
N HIS A 216 -17.84 -9.73 4.47
CA HIS A 216 -17.92 -8.68 3.45
C HIS A 216 -17.65 -7.30 4.05
N SER A 217 -18.25 -7.01 5.20
CA SER A 217 -18.07 -5.74 5.91
C SER A 217 -16.62 -5.55 6.35
N ALA A 218 -15.97 -6.63 6.79
CA ALA A 218 -14.56 -6.61 7.18
C ALA A 218 -13.64 -6.38 5.96
N VAL A 219 -13.96 -6.96 4.80
CA VAL A 219 -13.23 -6.74 3.53
C VAL A 219 -13.38 -5.29 3.07
N LEU A 220 -14.61 -4.77 3.06
CA LEU A 220 -14.86 -3.40 2.65
C LEU A 220 -14.15 -2.40 3.59
N SER A 221 -14.14 -2.69 4.88
CA SER A 221 -13.44 -1.87 5.88
C SER A 221 -11.94 -1.83 5.64
N PHE A 222 -11.33 -2.98 5.34
CA PHE A 222 -9.93 -3.05 4.95
C PHE A 222 -9.65 -2.23 3.69
N LEU A 223 -10.50 -2.35 2.66
CA LEU A 223 -10.36 -1.59 1.42
C LEU A 223 -10.47 -0.07 1.64
N ILE A 224 -11.39 0.38 2.49
CA ILE A 224 -11.52 1.80 2.85
C ILE A 224 -10.24 2.30 3.53
N MET A 225 -9.70 1.54 4.49
CA MET A 225 -8.42 1.89 5.14
C MET A 225 -7.27 1.97 4.14
N LEU A 226 -7.21 1.02 3.22
CA LEU A 226 -6.19 0.98 2.17
C LEU A 226 -6.29 2.21 1.24
N LEU A 227 -7.50 2.57 0.81
CA LEU A 227 -7.73 3.74 -0.04
C LEU A 227 -7.43 5.05 0.68
N TYR A 228 -7.78 5.14 1.96
CA TYR A 228 -7.47 6.31 2.79
C TYR A 228 -5.95 6.51 2.95
N GLN A 229 -5.21 5.45 3.31
CA GLN A 229 -3.76 5.55 3.51
C GLN A 229 -3.04 6.04 2.23
N ASN A 230 -3.55 5.67 1.06
CA ASN A 230 -2.95 6.06 -0.22
C ASN A 230 -3.46 7.41 -0.74
N GLY A 231 -4.20 8.17 0.08
CA GLY A 231 -4.64 9.54 -0.23
C GLY A 231 -5.76 9.63 -1.27
N ILE A 232 -6.44 8.51 -1.58
CA ILE A 232 -7.54 8.48 -2.56
C ILE A 232 -8.87 8.89 -1.92
N LEU A 233 -9.06 8.55 -0.65
CA LEU A 233 -10.25 8.94 0.12
C LEU A 233 -9.91 10.10 1.05
N HIS A 234 -10.62 11.22 0.90
CA HIS A 234 -10.48 12.40 1.73
C HIS A 234 -11.48 12.37 2.89
N ILE A 235 -11.25 11.48 3.86
CA ILE A 235 -12.11 11.37 5.04
C ILE A 235 -11.46 12.15 6.19
N SER A 236 -12.21 13.02 6.87
CA SER A 236 -11.75 13.82 8.02
C SER A 236 -11.47 13.03 9.31
N LEU A 237 -11.40 11.70 9.22
CA LEU A 237 -11.09 10.83 10.34
C LEU A 237 -9.59 10.95 10.68
N HIS A 238 -9.28 11.11 11.97
CA HIS A 238 -7.90 11.04 12.47
C HIS A 238 -7.50 9.56 12.52
N TRP A 239 -6.80 9.07 11.50
CA TRP A 239 -6.35 7.69 11.47
C TRP A 239 -5.09 7.53 12.29
N ILE A 240 -5.10 6.56 13.19
CA ILE A 240 -4.04 6.39 14.17
C ILE A 240 -3.17 5.23 13.72
N GLN A 241 -1.85 5.47 13.68
CA GLN A 241 -0.88 4.46 13.30
C GLN A 241 -0.66 3.45 14.45
N GLY A 242 -0.08 2.30 14.15
CA GLY A 242 0.24 1.30 15.17
C GLY A 242 -0.90 0.32 15.45
N TRP A 243 -0.87 -0.26 16.67
CA TRP A 243 -1.87 -1.20 17.18
C TRP A 243 -3.32 -0.67 17.12
N GLN A 244 -3.48 0.65 17.20
CA GLN A 244 -4.78 1.30 17.15
C GLN A 244 -5.47 1.15 15.78
N ALA A 245 -4.72 0.90 14.71
CA ALA A 245 -5.28 0.61 13.39
C ALA A 245 -6.18 -0.64 13.39
N ILE A 246 -5.89 -1.63 14.24
CA ILE A 246 -6.73 -2.83 14.38
C ILE A 246 -8.08 -2.47 15.00
N TRP A 247 -8.08 -1.65 16.05
CA TRP A 247 -9.32 -1.17 16.66
C TRP A 247 -10.14 -0.31 15.70
N GLN A 248 -9.48 0.54 14.93
CA GLN A 248 -10.14 1.33 13.88
C GLN A 248 -10.74 0.44 12.79
N TRP A 249 -10.02 -0.59 12.34
CA TRP A 249 -10.54 -1.57 11.40
C TRP A 249 -11.77 -2.32 11.94
N MET A 250 -11.73 -2.76 13.21
CA MET A 250 -12.88 -3.40 13.85
C MET A 250 -14.07 -2.45 13.98
N ALA A 251 -13.84 -1.21 14.40
CA ALA A 251 -14.87 -0.19 14.50
C ALA A 251 -15.51 0.11 13.14
N LEU A 252 -14.68 0.25 12.09
CA LEU A 252 -15.15 0.44 10.73
C LEU A 252 -15.95 -0.78 10.23
N THR A 253 -15.51 -1.99 10.57
CA THR A 253 -16.24 -3.24 10.25
C THR A 253 -17.63 -3.25 10.87
N VAL A 254 -17.74 -2.87 12.15
CA VAL A 254 -19.04 -2.74 12.82
C VAL A 254 -19.89 -1.65 12.19
N PHE A 255 -19.30 -0.50 11.86
CA PHE A 255 -20.00 0.59 11.18
C PHE A 255 -20.57 0.16 9.82
N VAL A 256 -19.75 -0.49 8.98
CA VAL A 256 -20.18 -1.02 7.68
C VAL A 256 -21.25 -2.11 7.84
N LEU A 257 -21.13 -2.98 8.85
CA LEU A 257 -22.13 -3.99 9.16
C LEU A 257 -23.48 -3.38 9.56
N ILE A 258 -23.46 -2.35 10.40
CA ILE A 258 -24.66 -1.59 10.79
C ILE A 258 -25.28 -0.94 9.55
N PHE A 259 -24.46 -0.33 8.69
CA PHE A 259 -24.93 0.25 7.43
C PHE A 259 -25.65 -0.78 6.54
N TYR A 260 -25.07 -1.96 6.35
CA TYR A 260 -25.72 -3.05 5.60
C TYR A 260 -27.01 -3.54 6.27
N THR A 261 -27.05 -3.55 7.60
CA THR A 261 -28.23 -3.94 8.38
C THR A 261 -29.36 -2.93 8.20
N ILE A 262 -29.07 -1.64 8.33
CA ILE A 262 -30.03 -0.55 8.09
C ILE A 262 -30.53 -0.61 6.64
N LYS A 263 -29.63 -0.81 5.68
CA LYS A 263 -30.00 -0.97 4.26
C LYS A 263 -30.94 -2.15 4.05
N TYR A 264 -30.68 -3.29 4.69
CA TYR A 264 -31.57 -4.45 4.64
C TYR A 264 -32.96 -4.13 5.20
N LEU A 265 -33.04 -3.45 6.34
CA LEU A 265 -34.31 -3.02 6.94
C LEU A 265 -35.06 -2.05 6.04
N LEU A 266 -34.39 -1.04 5.47
CA LEU A 266 -35.00 -0.09 4.52
C LEU A 266 -35.59 -0.81 3.31
N ILE A 267 -34.84 -1.75 2.74
CA ILE A 267 -35.30 -2.58 1.63
C ILE A 267 -36.55 -3.40 2.03
N GLN A 268 -36.59 -3.95 3.25
CA GLN A 268 -37.78 -4.63 3.76
C GLN A 268 -38.97 -3.68 3.93
N TYR A 269 -38.79 -2.50 4.52
CA TYR A 269 -39.88 -1.53 4.68
C TYR A 269 -40.46 -1.08 3.33
N ILE A 270 -39.59 -0.74 2.38
CA ILE A 270 -40.00 -0.36 1.03
C ILE A 270 -40.70 -1.53 0.32
N SER A 271 -40.26 -2.78 0.56
CA SER A 271 -40.90 -3.97 0.00
C SER A 271 -42.37 -4.13 0.40
N VAL A 272 -42.70 -3.72 1.63
CA VAL A 272 -44.06 -3.77 2.15
C VAL A 272 -44.92 -2.72 1.47
N LEU A 273 -44.38 -1.53 1.24
CA LEU A 273 -45.10 -0.42 0.60
C LEU A 273 -45.50 -0.73 -0.85
N PHE A 274 -44.66 -1.46 -1.58
CA PHE A 274 -44.88 -1.81 -2.99
C PHE A 274 -45.47 -3.22 -3.20
N ASP A 275 -45.81 -3.95 -2.13
CA ASP A 275 -46.34 -5.31 -2.15
C ASP A 275 -45.49 -6.34 -2.93
N ILE A 276 -44.16 -6.22 -2.82
CA ILE A 276 -43.17 -7.01 -3.59
C ILE A 276 -42.28 -7.89 -2.72
N ARG A 277 -42.78 -8.30 -1.55
CA ARG A 277 -42.02 -8.97 -0.49
C ARG A 277 -41.20 -10.19 -0.96
N GLN A 278 -41.73 -10.99 -1.89
CA GLN A 278 -41.03 -12.19 -2.38
C GLN A 278 -39.85 -11.86 -3.31
N ALA A 279 -40.00 -10.84 -4.18
CA ALA A 279 -38.96 -10.42 -5.11
C ALA A 279 -37.81 -9.68 -4.41
N ILE A 280 -38.07 -9.01 -3.28
CA ILE A 280 -37.05 -8.27 -2.53
C ILE A 280 -35.97 -9.17 -1.94
N ARG A 281 -36.34 -10.35 -1.43
CA ARG A 281 -35.35 -11.24 -0.79
C ARG A 281 -34.32 -11.70 -1.79
N LEU A 282 -34.79 -12.05 -2.99
CA LEU A 282 -33.94 -12.38 -4.11
C LEU A 282 -33.10 -11.16 -4.52
N PHE A 283 -33.68 -9.98 -4.58
CA PHE A 283 -32.96 -8.75 -4.92
C PHE A 283 -31.81 -8.48 -3.95
N PHE A 284 -32.07 -8.49 -2.64
CA PHE A 284 -31.02 -8.26 -1.63
C PHE A 284 -29.94 -9.34 -1.68
N TYR A 285 -30.34 -10.60 -1.87
CA TYR A 285 -29.39 -11.70 -2.00
C TYR A 285 -28.48 -11.53 -3.23
N GLU A 286 -29.05 -11.23 -4.40
CA GLU A 286 -28.30 -11.00 -5.64
C GLU A 286 -27.41 -9.76 -5.55
N TYR A 287 -27.94 -8.70 -4.95
CA TYR A 287 -27.21 -7.48 -4.64
C TYR A 287 -25.95 -7.77 -3.82
N PHE A 288 -26.14 -8.47 -2.70
CA PHE A 288 -25.06 -8.82 -1.79
C PHE A 288 -24.07 -9.78 -2.45
N ARG A 289 -24.56 -10.78 -3.18
CA ARG A 289 -23.73 -11.78 -3.87
C ARG A 289 -22.80 -11.13 -4.90
N LEU A 290 -23.31 -10.21 -5.72
CA LEU A 290 -22.49 -9.47 -6.69
C LEU A 290 -21.44 -8.60 -5.99
N ALA A 291 -21.83 -7.88 -4.93
CA ALA A 291 -20.92 -7.04 -4.17
C ALA A 291 -19.81 -7.89 -3.50
N PHE A 292 -20.17 -8.99 -2.87
CA PHE A 292 -19.23 -9.90 -2.21
C PHE A 292 -18.17 -10.44 -3.17
N LEU A 293 -18.58 -10.91 -4.35
CA LEU A 293 -17.65 -11.42 -5.34
C LEU A 293 -16.75 -10.34 -5.91
N PHE A 294 -17.32 -9.19 -6.28
CA PHE A 294 -16.55 -8.09 -6.84
C PHE A 294 -15.52 -7.55 -5.86
N PHE A 295 -15.94 -7.19 -4.64
CA PHE A 295 -15.04 -6.65 -3.63
C PHE A 295 -14.06 -7.71 -3.10
N GLY A 296 -14.45 -8.99 -3.04
CA GLY A 296 -13.53 -10.07 -2.71
C GLY A 296 -12.42 -10.25 -3.75
N LEU A 297 -12.78 -10.17 -5.04
CA LEU A 297 -11.80 -10.22 -6.15
C LEU A 297 -10.90 -8.98 -6.15
N LEU A 298 -11.48 -7.80 -5.97
CA LEU A 298 -10.75 -6.54 -5.88
C LEU A 298 -9.75 -6.54 -4.71
N PHE A 299 -10.19 -7.00 -3.54
CA PHE A 299 -9.35 -7.19 -2.36
C PHE A 299 -8.19 -8.14 -2.65
N SER A 300 -8.48 -9.31 -3.22
CA SER A 300 -7.44 -10.30 -3.56
C SER A 300 -6.41 -9.72 -4.52
N LEU A 301 -6.87 -8.97 -5.53
CA LEU A 301 -6.00 -8.30 -6.49
C LEU A 301 -5.12 -7.24 -5.81
N LEU A 302 -5.74 -6.29 -5.10
CA LEU A 302 -5.02 -5.18 -4.45
C LEU A 302 -4.00 -5.65 -3.43
N ILE A 303 -4.30 -6.72 -2.69
CA ILE A 303 -3.35 -7.34 -1.75
C ILE A 303 -2.10 -7.84 -2.45
N VAL A 304 -2.24 -8.54 -3.58
CA VAL A 304 -1.09 -9.10 -4.30
C VAL A 304 -0.15 -7.97 -4.71
N PHE A 305 -0.69 -6.88 -5.24
CA PHE A 305 0.11 -5.70 -5.60
C PHE A 305 0.68 -4.96 -4.39
N TYR A 306 -0.06 -4.88 -3.28
CA TYR A 306 0.38 -4.24 -2.05
C TYR A 306 1.55 -4.99 -1.41
N VAL A 307 1.45 -6.32 -1.30
CA VAL A 307 2.48 -7.16 -0.69
C VAL A 307 3.73 -7.26 -1.57
N ALA A 308 3.55 -7.27 -2.90
CA ALA A 308 4.66 -7.37 -3.84
C ALA A 308 5.46 -6.06 -4.00
N GLU A 309 5.03 -4.96 -3.36
CA GLU A 309 5.69 -3.64 -3.43
C GLU A 309 5.95 -3.18 -4.87
N TRP A 310 5.02 -3.48 -5.78
CA TRP A 310 5.18 -3.07 -7.16
C TRP A 310 5.06 -1.56 -7.27
N ASN A 311 6.01 -0.94 -8.00
CA ASN A 311 6.00 0.51 -8.28
C ASN A 311 4.71 1.00 -8.95
N VAL A 312 3.90 0.09 -9.52
CA VAL A 312 2.60 0.37 -10.15
C VAL A 312 1.42 0.36 -9.17
N PHE A 313 1.61 0.06 -7.89
CA PHE A 313 0.53 -0.05 -6.91
C PHE A 313 -0.34 1.21 -6.86
N TYR A 314 0.29 2.40 -6.83
CA TYR A 314 -0.42 3.67 -6.83
C TYR A 314 -1.35 3.84 -8.04
N THR A 315 -0.85 3.53 -9.24
CA THR A 315 -1.65 3.57 -10.47
C THR A 315 -2.80 2.57 -10.42
N ILE A 316 -2.55 1.37 -9.92
CA ILE A 316 -3.56 0.31 -9.82
C ILE A 316 -4.66 0.71 -8.85
N ILE A 317 -4.33 1.31 -7.71
CA ILE A 317 -5.33 1.70 -6.73
C ILE A 317 -6.20 2.86 -7.26
N GLN A 318 -5.65 3.78 -8.05
CA GLN A 318 -6.43 4.81 -8.75
C GLN A 318 -7.38 4.21 -9.79
N ILE A 319 -6.89 3.29 -10.63
CA ILE A 319 -7.71 2.57 -11.61
C ILE A 319 -8.82 1.79 -10.88
N SER A 320 -8.49 1.17 -9.74
CA SER A 320 -9.44 0.40 -8.94
C SER A 320 -10.63 1.24 -8.48
N ALA A 321 -10.40 2.51 -8.11
CA ALA A 321 -11.46 3.43 -7.72
C ALA A 321 -12.43 3.71 -8.89
N ALA A 322 -11.91 3.93 -10.09
CA ALA A 322 -12.74 4.09 -11.30
C ALA A 322 -13.53 2.79 -11.62
N VAL A 323 -12.90 1.62 -11.46
CA VAL A 323 -13.55 0.32 -11.65
C VAL A 323 -14.67 0.09 -10.64
N VAL A 324 -14.53 0.54 -9.39
CA VAL A 324 -15.59 0.48 -8.36
C VAL A 324 -16.79 1.33 -8.77
N VAL A 325 -16.58 2.54 -9.32
CA VAL A 325 -17.65 3.39 -9.83
C VAL A 325 -18.39 2.71 -10.99
N ALA A 326 -17.64 2.17 -11.96
CA ALA A 326 -18.20 1.41 -13.08
C ALA A 326 -18.99 0.18 -12.60
N PHE A 327 -18.51 -0.50 -11.56
CA PHE A 327 -19.21 -1.64 -10.95
C PHE A 327 -20.56 -1.23 -10.35
N PHE A 328 -20.69 -0.06 -9.72
CA PHE A 328 -21.99 0.39 -9.21
C PHE A 328 -23.03 0.55 -10.33
N ILE A 329 -22.63 1.11 -11.47
CA ILE A 329 -23.48 1.24 -12.67
C ILE A 329 -23.82 -0.13 -13.23
N PHE A 330 -22.82 -0.99 -13.41
CA PHE A 330 -23.00 -2.36 -13.90
C PHE A 330 -23.97 -3.15 -13.02
N ARG A 331 -23.78 -3.11 -11.69
CA ARG A 331 -24.62 -3.80 -10.72
C ARG A 331 -26.06 -3.33 -10.80
N PHE A 332 -26.28 -2.02 -10.92
CA PHE A 332 -27.62 -1.46 -11.10
C PHE A 332 -28.30 -2.02 -12.36
N ILE A 333 -27.62 -1.97 -13.51
CA ILE A 333 -28.15 -2.49 -14.79
C ILE A 333 -28.43 -4.00 -14.68
N PHE A 334 -27.50 -4.76 -14.10
CA PHE A 334 -27.64 -6.20 -13.96
C PHE A 334 -28.85 -6.57 -13.08
N LEU A 335 -29.01 -5.90 -11.94
CA LEU A 335 -30.15 -6.13 -11.06
C LEU A 335 -31.46 -5.74 -11.73
N TYR A 336 -31.51 -4.63 -12.48
CA TYR A 336 -32.68 -4.24 -13.26
C TYR A 336 -33.08 -5.32 -14.27
N LEU A 337 -32.13 -5.80 -15.08
CA LEU A 337 -32.39 -6.85 -16.09
C LEU A 337 -32.86 -8.16 -15.45
N LYS A 338 -32.26 -8.55 -14.32
CA LYS A 338 -32.62 -9.77 -13.59
C LYS A 338 -34.02 -9.68 -13.00
N LEU A 339 -34.36 -8.54 -12.39
CA LEU A 339 -35.63 -8.35 -11.71
C LEU A 339 -36.80 -8.16 -12.70
N ARG A 340 -36.54 -7.51 -13.84
CA ARG A 340 -37.50 -7.41 -14.96
C ARG A 340 -37.96 -8.79 -15.45
N ASN A 341 -37.07 -9.77 -15.47
CA ASN A 341 -37.40 -11.13 -15.90
C ASN A 341 -38.09 -11.98 -14.82
N TYR A 342 -38.02 -11.56 -13.55
CA TYR A 342 -38.57 -12.30 -12.42
C TYR A 342 -39.99 -11.86 -12.05
N THR A 343 -40.32 -10.59 -12.27
CA THR A 343 -41.59 -10.02 -11.83
C THR A 343 -42.45 -9.55 -13.00
N SER A 344 -43.77 -9.73 -12.91
CA SER A 344 -44.73 -9.25 -13.90
C SER A 344 -45.08 -7.74 -13.74
N PHE A 345 -44.34 -6.99 -12.92
CA PHE A 345 -44.64 -5.58 -12.65
C PHE A 345 -44.29 -4.67 -13.82
N LYS A 346 -44.97 -3.52 -13.90
CA LYS A 346 -44.64 -2.47 -14.89
C LYS A 346 -43.22 -1.94 -14.62
N ASN A 347 -42.41 -1.83 -15.68
CA ASN A 347 -41.01 -1.41 -15.61
C ASN A 347 -40.76 -0.10 -14.83
N LEU A 348 -41.74 0.82 -14.82
CA LEU A 348 -41.68 2.08 -14.07
C LEU A 348 -41.60 1.90 -12.55
N HIS A 349 -42.36 0.98 -11.96
CA HIS A 349 -42.31 0.71 -10.52
C HIS A 349 -40.96 0.10 -10.12
N LEU A 350 -40.46 -0.82 -10.95
CA LEU A 350 -39.17 -1.47 -10.76
C LEU A 350 -38.02 -0.45 -10.76
N PHE A 351 -38.05 0.47 -11.73
CA PHE A 351 -37.05 1.53 -11.85
C PHE A 351 -37.08 2.48 -10.65
N SER A 352 -38.25 3.02 -10.29
CA SER A 352 -38.40 3.92 -9.14
C SER A 352 -37.89 3.28 -7.84
N TYR A 353 -38.21 2.00 -7.63
CA TYR A 353 -37.75 1.23 -6.49
C TYR A 353 -36.22 1.05 -6.48
N LEU A 354 -35.61 0.65 -7.61
CA LEU A 354 -34.15 0.49 -7.72
C LEU A 354 -33.44 1.83 -7.52
N CYS A 355 -34.01 2.93 -8.02
CA CYS A 355 -33.44 4.27 -7.83
C CYS A 355 -33.42 4.66 -6.35
N SER A 356 -34.53 4.43 -5.63
CA SER A 356 -34.64 4.76 -4.21
C SER A 356 -33.73 3.90 -3.32
N THR A 357 -33.57 2.62 -3.63
CA THR A 357 -32.81 1.68 -2.79
C THR A 357 -31.33 1.53 -3.17
N GLU A 358 -30.96 1.83 -4.41
CA GLU A 358 -29.59 1.68 -4.90
C GLU A 358 -28.93 2.97 -5.36
N ILE A 359 -29.57 3.74 -6.25
CA ILE A 359 -28.94 4.94 -6.82
C ILE A 359 -28.79 6.02 -5.76
N ILE A 360 -29.86 6.37 -5.04
CA ILE A 360 -29.81 7.46 -4.05
C ILE A 360 -28.77 7.17 -2.96
N PRO A 361 -28.76 6.01 -2.29
CA PRO A 361 -27.74 5.72 -1.27
C PRO A 361 -26.32 5.68 -1.84
N SER A 362 -26.12 5.13 -3.05
CA SER A 362 -24.79 5.07 -3.66
C SER A 362 -24.28 6.45 -4.05
N LEU A 363 -25.15 7.35 -4.53
CA LEU A 363 -24.78 8.73 -4.84
C LEU A 363 -24.40 9.53 -3.59
N ILE A 364 -25.11 9.32 -2.47
CA ILE A 364 -24.75 9.95 -1.19
C ILE A 364 -23.35 9.52 -0.75
N VAL A 365 -23.03 8.22 -0.86
CA VAL A 365 -21.69 7.69 -0.57
C VAL A 365 -20.66 8.30 -1.50
N ILE A 366 -20.88 8.29 -2.82
CA ILE A 366 -19.91 8.87 -3.77
C ILE A 366 -19.67 10.35 -3.47
N LYS A 367 -20.73 11.12 -3.20
CA LYS A 367 -20.61 12.54 -2.87
C LYS A 367 -19.77 12.75 -1.63
N TYR A 368 -20.02 12.01 -0.54
CA TYR A 368 -19.33 12.23 0.73
C TYR A 368 -17.88 11.76 0.75
N PHE A 369 -17.54 10.74 -0.05
CA PHE A 369 -16.20 10.14 -0.03
C PHE A 369 -15.25 10.72 -1.08
N PHE A 370 -15.77 11.29 -2.18
CA PHE A 370 -14.95 11.81 -3.30
C PHE A 370 -15.04 13.33 -3.50
N PHE A 371 -16.03 14.02 -2.94
CA PHE A 371 -16.22 15.48 -3.06
C PHE A 371 -16.33 16.10 -1.66
#